data_AF-A0A3D8P726-F1
#
_entry.id   AF-A0A3D8P726-F1
#
_cell.length_a   1.000
_cell.length_b   1.000
_cell.length_c   1.000
_cell.angle_alpha   90.00
_cell.angle_beta   90.00
_cell.angle_gamma   90.00
#
_symmetry.space_group_name_H-M   'P 1'
#
loop_
_entity.id
_entity.type
_entity.pdbx_description
1 polymer ?
#
loop_
_entity_poly.entity_id
_entity_poly.type
_entity_poly.pdbx_seq_one_letter_code
_entity_poly.pdbx_strand_id
1 'polypeptide(L)'
;LVAGRPRPVQRCIDLALRHLLMIPADQRFVTYDRPERRWQGDPALPQGLLRVDFIIGFALTLRRDLALREPFDDGLVGSSIAEDLDASYRFGRHGLLAIAPDALIHHLEAAAGRDRRRVNAALALLNIAYFLRRHSQRQGRDLARYALWYLRMTLAELPKDLAGGRWDLPQFRGALLAGRNLPALLRQPRAALPAWYQDLQTRLMTGALPGPSQNDATAPDTGANG
;
A
#
# COMPACT_ATOMS: atom_id res chain seq x y z
N LEU A 1 19.21 9.71 -20.20
CA LEU A 1 20.08 8.67 -19.62
C LEU A 1 21.45 8.82 -20.24
N VAL A 2 22.47 9.18 -19.47
CA VAL A 2 23.83 9.43 -19.99
C VAL A 2 24.51 8.09 -20.26
N ALA A 3 24.72 7.76 -21.54
CA ALA A 3 25.44 6.56 -21.95
C ALA A 3 26.95 6.70 -21.63
N GLY A 4 27.59 5.63 -21.15
CA GLY A 4 29.05 5.57 -20.96
C GLY A 4 29.56 5.50 -19.50
N ARG A 5 28.70 5.27 -18.50
CA ARG A 5 29.17 5.15 -17.10
C ARG A 5 29.88 3.82 -16.83
N PRO A 6 30.96 3.80 -16.03
CA PRO A 6 31.61 2.56 -15.60
C PRO A 6 30.62 1.62 -14.92
N ARG A 7 30.69 0.31 -15.21
CA ARG A 7 29.82 -0.73 -14.62
C ARG A 7 29.63 -0.65 -13.09
N PRO A 8 30.65 -0.39 -12.25
CA PRO A 8 30.43 -0.25 -10.81
C PRO A 8 29.58 0.97 -10.45
N VAL A 9 29.77 2.09 -11.16
CA VAL A 9 28.99 3.32 -10.96
C VAL A 9 27.54 3.10 -11.35
N GLN A 10 27.28 2.43 -12.48
CA GLN A 10 25.92 2.08 -12.90
C GLN A 10 25.23 1.17 -11.87
N ARG A 11 25.93 0.15 -11.34
CA ARG A 11 25.39 -0.71 -10.27
C ARG A 11 25.03 0.07 -9.01
N CYS A 12 25.87 1.00 -8.58
CA CYS A 12 25.57 1.86 -7.43
C CYS A 12 24.36 2.75 -7.68
N ILE A 13 24.20 3.28 -8.89
CA ILE A 13 23.03 4.08 -9.29
C ILE A 13 21.77 3.21 -9.29
N ASP A 14 21.82 2.03 -9.89
CA ASP A 14 20.68 1.12 -9.95
C ASP A 14 20.27 0.67 -8.54
N LEU A 15 21.25 0.42 -7.66
CA LEU A 15 21.03 0.12 -6.25
C LEU A 15 20.38 1.32 -5.54
N ALA A 16 20.90 2.53 -5.70
CA ALA A 16 20.34 3.73 -5.12
C ALA A 16 18.91 4.00 -5.63
N LEU A 17 18.66 3.86 -6.93
CA LEU A 17 17.33 3.98 -7.53
C LEU A 17 16.39 2.94 -6.94
N ARG A 18 16.74 1.65 -7.00
CA ARG A 18 15.88 0.57 -6.52
C ARG A 18 15.58 0.64 -5.02
N HIS A 19 16.50 1.17 -4.22
CA HIS A 19 16.36 1.13 -2.78
C HIS A 19 15.99 2.46 -2.12
N LEU A 20 16.13 3.60 -2.81
CA LEU A 20 15.85 4.93 -2.25
C LEU A 20 14.80 5.71 -3.03
N LEU A 21 14.80 5.65 -4.37
CA LEU A 21 13.95 6.54 -5.19
C LEU A 21 12.76 5.82 -5.84
N MET A 22 12.99 4.63 -6.39
CA MET A 22 12.04 3.80 -7.12
C MET A 22 11.92 2.42 -6.47
N ILE A 23 11.51 2.42 -5.19
CA ILE A 23 11.31 1.17 -4.44
C ILE A 23 10.20 0.36 -5.11
N PRO A 24 10.42 -0.88 -5.55
CA PRO A 24 9.40 -1.68 -6.22
C PRO A 24 8.34 -2.19 -5.23
N ALA A 25 7.17 -2.59 -5.75
CA ALA A 25 5.99 -2.94 -4.92
C ALA A 25 6.26 -4.09 -3.95
N ASP A 26 7.05 -5.09 -4.34
CA ASP A 26 7.51 -6.21 -3.51
C ASP A 26 8.30 -5.77 -2.29
N GLN A 27 8.99 -4.63 -2.39
CA GLN A 27 9.73 -4.03 -1.28
C GLN A 27 8.89 -3.03 -0.46
N ARG A 28 7.67 -2.70 -0.90
CA ARG A 28 6.75 -1.80 -0.18
C ARG A 28 5.73 -2.53 0.69
N PHE A 29 5.78 -3.85 0.72
CA PHE A 29 4.85 -4.66 1.50
C PHE A 29 5.60 -5.59 2.46
N VAL A 30 5.10 -5.72 3.69
CA VAL A 30 5.62 -6.67 4.66
C VAL A 30 4.64 -7.84 4.76
N THR A 31 5.06 -8.97 4.21
CA THR A 31 4.30 -10.22 4.23
C THR A 31 4.08 -10.73 5.66
N TYR A 32 2.88 -11.22 5.96
CA TYR A 32 2.48 -11.63 7.33
C TYR A 32 1.97 -13.08 7.43
N ASP A 33 1.94 -13.82 6.32
CA ASP A 33 1.76 -15.27 6.27
C ASP A 33 3.10 -16.02 6.12
N ARG A 34 3.01 -17.35 6.14
CA ARG A 34 4.13 -18.20 5.74
C ARG A 34 4.27 -18.20 4.20
N PRO A 35 5.50 -18.18 3.65
CA PRO A 35 5.71 -18.11 2.19
C PRO A 35 5.01 -19.21 1.41
N GLU A 36 4.88 -20.41 1.98
CA GLU A 36 4.31 -21.59 1.35
C GLU A 36 2.79 -21.48 1.14
N ARG A 37 2.14 -20.52 1.80
CA ARG A 37 0.71 -20.26 1.61
C ARG A 37 0.42 -19.57 0.28
N ARG A 38 1.42 -19.06 -0.44
CA ARG A 38 1.22 -18.30 -1.68
C ARG A 38 1.66 -19.08 -2.91
N TRP A 39 1.06 -18.71 -4.03
CA TRP A 39 1.39 -19.21 -5.36
C TRP A 39 1.22 -20.73 -5.46
N GLN A 40 0.12 -21.21 -4.88
CA GLN A 40 -0.26 -22.61 -4.93
C GLN A 40 -1.00 -22.92 -6.23
N GLY A 41 -0.84 -24.15 -6.72
CA GLY A 41 -1.46 -24.63 -7.96
C GLY A 41 -0.49 -24.69 -9.14
N ASP A 42 -1.06 -24.82 -10.34
CA ASP A 42 -0.31 -24.93 -11.59
C ASP A 42 0.45 -23.62 -11.89
N PRO A 43 1.78 -23.65 -12.08
CA PRO A 43 2.56 -22.48 -12.45
C PRO A 43 2.32 -22.01 -13.90
N ALA A 44 1.62 -22.79 -14.73
CA ALA A 44 1.37 -22.46 -16.12
C ALA A 44 0.40 -21.27 -16.24
N LEU A 45 0.87 -20.22 -16.90
CA LEU A 45 0.02 -19.10 -17.30
C LEU A 45 -0.46 -19.28 -18.74
N PRO A 46 -1.71 -18.87 -19.05
CA PRO A 46 -2.17 -18.71 -20.41
C PRO A 46 -1.19 -17.87 -21.26
N GLN A 47 -1.12 -18.17 -22.55
CA GLN A 47 -0.27 -17.44 -23.49
C GLN A 47 -0.62 -15.94 -23.47
N GLY A 48 0.42 -15.09 -23.48
CA GLY A 48 0.27 -13.64 -23.44
C GLY A 48 0.16 -13.05 -22.03
N LEU A 49 0.15 -13.86 -20.96
CA LEU A 49 0.15 -13.35 -19.59
C LEU A 49 1.55 -13.39 -18.96
N LEU A 50 1.86 -12.38 -18.14
CA LEU A 50 3.11 -12.29 -17.38
C LEU A 50 2.81 -12.36 -15.88
N ARG A 51 3.51 -13.25 -15.18
CA ARG A 51 3.37 -13.38 -13.73
C ARG A 51 3.80 -12.11 -13.02
N VAL A 52 3.03 -11.71 -12.01
CA VAL A 52 3.40 -10.65 -11.06
C VAL A 52 3.16 -11.11 -9.63
N ASP A 53 3.79 -10.46 -8.66
CA ASP A 53 3.51 -10.70 -7.23
C ASP A 53 2.44 -9.74 -6.68
N PHE A 54 2.23 -8.60 -7.34
CA PHE A 54 1.28 -7.56 -6.94
C PHE A 54 0.59 -6.99 -8.19
N ILE A 55 -0.74 -6.92 -8.16
CA ILE A 55 -1.58 -6.26 -9.16
C ILE A 55 -1.86 -4.84 -8.68
N ILE A 56 -1.99 -3.91 -9.63
CA ILE A 56 -2.30 -2.51 -9.35
C ILE A 56 -3.82 -2.34 -9.29
N GLY A 57 -4.32 -1.62 -8.28
CA GLY A 57 -5.77 -1.55 -8.00
C GLY A 57 -6.65 -1.09 -9.18
N PHE A 58 -6.20 -0.15 -10.00
CA PHE A 58 -6.98 0.34 -11.16
C PHE A 58 -7.03 -0.65 -12.33
N ALA A 59 -6.19 -1.69 -12.32
CA ALA A 59 -6.02 -2.67 -13.39
C ALA A 59 -6.26 -4.08 -12.86
N LEU A 60 -7.42 -4.29 -12.21
CA LEU A 60 -7.74 -5.51 -11.48
C LEU A 60 -8.97 -6.20 -12.08
N THR A 61 -8.84 -7.50 -12.33
CA THR A 61 -9.96 -8.40 -12.64
C THR A 61 -9.82 -9.64 -11.77
N LEU A 62 -10.92 -10.07 -11.14
CA LEU A 62 -10.95 -11.19 -10.22
C LEU A 62 -12.08 -12.15 -10.57
N ARG A 63 -11.86 -13.44 -10.28
CA ARG A 63 -12.96 -14.40 -10.26
C ARG A 63 -13.90 -14.07 -9.09
N ARG A 64 -15.20 -14.19 -9.30
CA ARG A 64 -16.22 -13.84 -8.31
C ARG A 64 -16.03 -14.58 -6.98
N ASP A 65 -15.75 -15.88 -7.05
CA ASP A 65 -15.52 -16.73 -5.89
C ASP A 65 -14.30 -16.27 -5.07
N LEU A 66 -13.24 -15.81 -5.74
CA LEU A 66 -12.07 -15.24 -5.08
C LEU A 66 -12.39 -13.90 -4.40
N ALA A 67 -13.11 -13.00 -5.09
CA ALA A 67 -13.51 -11.71 -4.52
C ALA A 67 -14.39 -11.85 -3.27
N LEU A 68 -15.25 -12.88 -3.22
CA LEU A 68 -16.08 -13.18 -2.05
C LEU A 68 -15.29 -13.85 -0.91
N ARG A 69 -14.26 -14.63 -1.21
CA ARG A 69 -13.40 -15.30 -0.21
C ARG A 69 -12.38 -14.35 0.42
N GLU A 70 -11.86 -13.41 -0.37
CA GLU A 70 -10.82 -12.47 0.03
C GLU A 70 -11.26 -11.03 -0.26
N PRO A 71 -12.35 -10.53 0.36
CA PRO A 71 -12.80 -9.16 0.15
C PRO A 71 -11.70 -8.15 0.53
N PHE A 72 -11.81 -6.93 0.03
CA PHE A 72 -10.98 -5.82 0.49
C PHE A 72 -11.17 -5.57 1.99
N ASP A 73 -10.14 -5.00 2.63
CA ASP A 73 -10.13 -4.86 4.08
C ASP A 73 -11.05 -3.72 4.52
N ASP A 74 -12.11 -4.07 5.26
CA ASP A 74 -13.14 -3.14 5.72
C ASP A 74 -12.64 -2.07 6.69
N GLY A 75 -11.45 -2.22 7.28
CA GLY A 75 -10.90 -1.21 8.20
C GLY A 75 -10.14 -0.08 7.53
N LEU A 76 -10.09 -0.03 6.20
CA LEU A 76 -9.53 1.08 5.44
C LEU A 76 -10.63 2.03 4.96
N VAL A 77 -10.33 3.32 4.78
CA VAL A 77 -11.32 4.35 4.40
C VAL A 77 -10.98 4.98 3.05
N GLY A 78 -11.94 4.96 2.13
CA GLY A 78 -11.81 5.57 0.80
C GLY A 78 -10.74 4.89 -0.07
N SER A 79 -10.19 5.62 -1.05
CA SER A 79 -9.07 5.13 -1.87
C SER A 79 -7.82 4.95 -1.01
N SER A 80 -7.61 3.73 -0.55
CA SER A 80 -6.67 3.44 0.53
C SER A 80 -5.30 3.02 -0.01
N ILE A 81 -4.25 3.71 0.42
CA ILE A 81 -2.90 3.44 -0.06
C ILE A 81 -2.45 2.04 0.38
N ALA A 82 -1.84 1.27 -0.52
CA ALA A 82 -1.37 -0.10 -0.27
C ALA A 82 -2.47 -1.15 0.00
N GLU A 83 -3.74 -0.79 -0.15
CA GLU A 83 -4.85 -1.73 -0.12
C GLU A 83 -4.73 -2.80 -1.23
N ASP A 84 -4.36 -2.37 -2.44
CA ASP A 84 -4.09 -3.24 -3.58
C ASP A 84 -2.92 -4.20 -3.33
N LEU A 85 -1.91 -3.76 -2.58
CA LEU A 85 -0.81 -4.62 -2.16
C LEU A 85 -1.27 -5.73 -1.20
N ASP A 86 -2.11 -5.39 -0.21
CA ASP A 86 -2.70 -6.36 0.71
C ASP A 86 -3.63 -7.34 -0.02
N ALA A 87 -4.53 -6.82 -0.85
CA ALA A 87 -5.45 -7.62 -1.63
C ALA A 87 -4.69 -8.60 -2.54
N SER A 88 -3.71 -8.11 -3.30
CA SER A 88 -2.83 -8.94 -4.12
C SER A 88 -2.12 -10.02 -3.30
N TYR A 89 -1.59 -9.66 -2.13
CA TYR A 89 -0.93 -10.60 -1.25
C TYR A 89 -1.86 -11.77 -0.85
N ARG A 90 -3.13 -11.45 -0.54
CA ARG A 90 -4.14 -12.42 -0.15
C ARG A 90 -4.68 -13.24 -1.32
N PHE A 91 -4.91 -12.61 -2.48
CA PHE A 91 -5.28 -13.31 -3.71
C PHE A 91 -4.24 -14.36 -4.09
N GLY A 92 -2.96 -14.06 -3.84
CA GLY A 92 -1.89 -15.01 -4.08
C GLY A 92 -1.94 -16.28 -3.26
N ARG A 93 -2.79 -16.37 -2.23
CA ARG A 93 -3.06 -17.63 -1.52
C ARG A 93 -3.85 -18.64 -2.35
N HIS A 94 -4.54 -18.17 -3.39
CA HIS A 94 -5.53 -18.95 -4.14
C HIS A 94 -5.10 -19.23 -5.60
N GLY A 95 -3.95 -18.71 -6.02
CA GLY A 95 -3.44 -18.92 -7.37
C GLY A 95 -2.40 -17.86 -7.77
N LEU A 96 -1.98 -17.89 -9.02
CA LEU A 96 -1.06 -16.90 -9.59
C LEU A 96 -1.75 -15.56 -9.85
N LEU A 97 -1.00 -14.47 -9.68
CA LEU A 97 -1.37 -13.17 -10.26
C LEU A 97 -0.62 -12.97 -11.57
N ALA A 98 -1.29 -12.36 -12.53
CA ALA A 98 -0.71 -12.05 -13.82
C ALA A 98 -1.24 -10.73 -14.37
N ILE A 99 -0.46 -10.14 -15.27
CA ILE A 99 -0.85 -9.00 -16.08
C ILE A 99 -0.90 -9.42 -17.56
N ALA A 100 -1.82 -8.80 -18.30
CA ALA A 100 -1.83 -8.84 -19.76
C ALA A 100 -1.12 -7.56 -20.26
N PRO A 101 0.13 -7.66 -20.78
CA PRO A 101 0.89 -6.47 -21.20
C PRO A 101 0.22 -5.72 -22.35
N ASP A 102 -0.60 -6.40 -23.15
CA ASP A 102 -1.31 -5.83 -24.30
C ASP A 102 -2.66 -5.19 -23.91
N ALA A 103 -3.10 -5.35 -22.66
CA ALA A 103 -4.33 -4.74 -22.15
C ALA A 103 -4.05 -3.32 -21.61
N LEU A 104 -3.96 -2.35 -22.52
CA LEU A 104 -3.57 -0.97 -22.19
C LEU A 104 -4.70 -0.22 -21.47
N ILE A 105 -4.35 0.50 -20.41
CA ILE A 105 -5.25 1.37 -19.64
C ILE A 105 -4.67 2.79 -19.62
N HIS A 106 -5.51 3.77 -19.95
CA HIS A 106 -5.13 5.18 -19.82
C HIS A 106 -5.43 5.66 -18.40
N HIS A 107 -4.39 5.93 -17.61
CA HIS A 107 -4.53 6.44 -16.25
C HIS A 107 -4.36 7.96 -16.21
N LEU A 108 -5.45 8.69 -15.93
CA LEU A 108 -5.43 10.15 -15.81
C LEU A 108 -5.03 10.57 -14.39
N GLU A 109 -4.08 11.49 -14.26
CA GLU A 109 -3.68 12.02 -12.94
C GLU A 109 -4.78 12.96 -12.40
N ALA A 110 -5.40 12.57 -11.28
CA ALA A 110 -6.32 13.47 -10.57
C ALA A 110 -5.53 14.58 -9.86
N ALA A 111 -5.87 15.85 -10.15
CA ALA A 111 -5.19 17.03 -9.59
C ALA A 111 -5.20 17.08 -8.04
N ALA A 112 -6.18 16.44 -7.40
CA ALA A 112 -6.36 16.42 -5.94
C ALA A 112 -5.26 15.67 -5.15
N GLY A 113 -4.37 14.92 -5.82
CA GLY A 113 -3.36 14.09 -5.14
C GLY A 113 -2.12 14.84 -4.63
N ARG A 114 -1.85 16.07 -5.09
CA ARG A 114 -0.57 16.76 -4.85
C ARG A 114 -0.45 17.40 -3.45
N ASP A 115 -1.57 17.80 -2.84
CA ASP A 115 -1.58 18.53 -1.56
C ASP A 115 -1.59 17.64 -0.31
N ARG A 116 -1.71 16.31 -0.48
CA ARG A 116 -1.82 15.36 0.65
C ARG A 116 -0.58 14.48 0.86
N ARG A 117 0.57 14.82 0.28
CA ARG A 117 1.81 13.99 0.33
C ARG A 117 2.20 13.53 1.73
N ARG A 118 2.13 14.43 2.71
CA ARG A 118 2.44 14.12 4.11
C ARG A 118 1.48 13.06 4.69
N VAL A 119 0.18 13.24 4.48
CA VAL A 119 -0.84 12.30 4.96
C VAL A 119 -0.71 10.97 4.22
N ASN A 120 -0.54 11.01 2.90
CA ASN A 120 -0.37 9.83 2.06
C ASN A 120 0.84 9.00 2.48
N ALA A 121 1.99 9.63 2.74
CA ALA A 121 3.18 8.93 3.24
C ALA A 121 2.94 8.32 4.63
N ALA A 122 2.20 9.00 5.51
CA ALA A 122 1.85 8.45 6.82
C ALA A 122 0.93 7.22 6.69
N LEU A 123 -0.13 7.32 5.89
CA LEU A 123 -1.09 6.24 5.65
C LEU A 123 -0.44 5.05 4.95
N ALA A 124 0.48 5.27 4.01
CA ALA A 124 1.21 4.20 3.35
C ALA A 124 1.95 3.28 4.33
N LEU A 125 2.57 3.85 5.38
CA LEU A 125 3.30 3.07 6.39
C LEU A 125 2.34 2.47 7.43
N LEU A 126 1.36 3.25 7.90
CA LEU A 126 0.40 2.80 8.90
C LEU A 126 -0.48 1.66 8.38
N ASN A 127 -0.88 1.67 7.09
CA ASN A 127 -1.69 0.61 6.50
C ASN A 127 -0.96 -0.73 6.54
N ILE A 128 0.35 -0.76 6.26
CA ILE A 128 1.16 -1.98 6.39
C ILE A 128 1.23 -2.47 7.84
N ALA A 129 1.45 -1.56 8.80
CA ALA A 129 1.43 -1.91 10.22
C ALA A 129 0.07 -2.47 10.67
N TYR A 130 -1.01 -1.88 10.16
CA TYR A 130 -2.37 -2.30 10.40
C TYR A 130 -2.61 -3.73 9.89
N PHE A 131 -2.23 -4.05 8.65
CA PHE A 131 -2.37 -5.40 8.10
C PHE A 131 -1.60 -6.43 8.92
N LEU A 132 -0.36 -6.12 9.32
CA LEU A 132 0.43 -6.97 10.21
C LEU A 132 -0.27 -7.20 11.55
N ARG A 133 -0.81 -6.14 12.17
CA ARG A 133 -1.48 -6.23 13.47
C ARG A 133 -2.76 -7.06 13.39
N ARG A 134 -3.50 -6.93 12.27
CA ARG A 134 -4.77 -7.63 12.01
C ARG A 134 -4.54 -9.10 11.67
N HIS A 135 -3.62 -9.39 10.75
CA HIS A 135 -3.54 -10.69 10.08
C HIS A 135 -2.37 -11.58 10.54
N SER A 136 -1.27 -11.03 11.06
CA SER A 136 -0.09 -11.84 11.41
C SER A 136 -0.37 -12.84 12.53
N GLN A 137 -0.02 -14.11 12.30
CA GLN A 137 -0.01 -15.14 13.34
C GLN A 137 1.27 -15.12 14.20
N ARG A 138 2.34 -14.45 13.75
CA ARG A 138 3.65 -14.41 14.40
C ARG A 138 4.09 -12.96 14.66
N GLN A 139 3.30 -12.26 15.46
CA GLN A 139 3.41 -10.81 15.62
C GLN A 139 4.80 -10.34 16.02
N GLY A 140 5.47 -10.95 17.00
CA GLY A 140 6.80 -10.49 17.42
C GLY A 140 7.81 -10.48 16.27
N ARG A 141 7.85 -11.56 15.47
CA ARG A 141 8.73 -11.66 14.30
C ARG A 141 8.36 -10.66 13.21
N ASP A 142 7.08 -10.58 12.87
CA ASP A 142 6.63 -9.78 11.74
C ASP A 142 6.67 -8.27 12.07
N LEU A 143 6.47 -7.89 13.34
CA LEU A 143 6.67 -6.53 13.83
C LEU A 143 8.15 -6.13 13.85
N ALA A 144 9.07 -7.05 14.18
CA ALA A 144 10.50 -6.77 14.07
C ALA A 144 10.93 -6.52 12.61
N ARG A 145 10.40 -7.33 11.68
CA ARG A 145 10.60 -7.11 10.23
C ARG A 145 10.02 -5.79 9.78
N TYR A 146 8.81 -5.47 10.25
CA TYR A 146 8.17 -4.19 9.99
C TYR A 146 8.98 -3.02 10.53
N ALA A 147 9.57 -3.11 11.73
CA ALA A 147 10.39 -2.04 12.28
C ALA A 147 11.61 -1.71 11.40
N LEU A 148 12.31 -2.75 10.93
CA LEU A 148 13.43 -2.59 9.98
C LEU A 148 12.94 -2.02 8.63
N TRP A 149 11.82 -2.53 8.13
CA TRP A 149 11.20 -2.05 6.90
C TRP A 149 10.76 -0.57 7.02
N TYR A 150 10.11 -0.19 8.11
CA TYR A 150 9.66 1.16 8.41
C TYR A 150 10.85 2.12 8.48
N LEU A 151 11.94 1.75 9.16
CA LEU A 151 13.16 2.56 9.21
C LEU A 151 13.71 2.78 7.81
N ARG A 152 13.82 1.71 7.03
CA ARG A 152 14.29 1.76 5.63
C ARG A 152 13.41 2.66 4.76
N MET A 153 12.08 2.54 4.84
CA MET A 153 11.15 3.39 4.08
C MET A 153 11.24 4.85 4.51
N THR A 154 11.30 5.11 5.83
CA THR A 154 11.46 6.45 6.38
C THR A 154 12.73 7.12 5.87
N LEU A 155 13.86 6.41 5.87
CA LEU A 155 15.12 6.92 5.33
C LEU A 155 15.05 7.17 3.82
N ALA A 156 14.28 6.36 3.07
CA ALA A 156 14.10 6.54 1.64
C ALA A 156 13.21 7.76 1.28
N GLU A 157 12.38 8.26 2.18
CA GLU A 157 11.56 9.46 1.92
C GLU A 157 12.41 10.75 1.83
N LEU A 158 13.52 10.83 2.55
CA LEU A 158 14.44 11.98 2.50
C LEU A 158 14.99 12.26 1.08
N PRO A 159 15.71 11.32 0.42
CA PRO A 159 16.24 11.57 -0.91
C PRO A 159 15.13 11.79 -1.94
N LYS A 160 13.94 11.19 -1.76
CA LYS A 160 12.79 11.47 -2.63
C LYS A 160 12.34 12.91 -2.49
N ASP A 161 12.19 13.43 -1.28
CA ASP A 161 11.80 14.81 -1.05
C ASP A 161 12.82 15.79 -1.63
N LEU A 162 14.10 15.57 -1.35
CA LEU A 162 15.20 16.39 -1.88
C LEU A 162 15.29 16.35 -3.42
N ALA A 163 15.23 15.17 -4.03
CA ALA A 163 15.26 15.03 -5.49
C ALA A 163 14.04 15.66 -6.17
N GLY A 164 12.92 15.79 -5.44
CA GLY A 164 11.73 16.49 -5.89
C GLY A 164 11.71 17.99 -5.59
N GLY A 165 12.79 18.56 -5.04
CA GLY A 165 12.87 19.98 -4.67
C GLY A 165 11.98 20.38 -3.48
N ARG A 166 11.58 19.41 -2.64
CA ARG A 166 10.63 19.60 -1.54
C ARG A 166 11.38 19.81 -0.22
N TRP A 167 11.72 21.06 0.08
CA TRP A 167 12.54 21.44 1.24
C TRP A 167 11.81 21.33 2.58
N ASP A 168 10.47 21.33 2.58
CA ASP A 168 9.65 21.11 3.77
C ASP A 168 9.55 19.62 4.15
N LEU A 169 10.16 18.73 3.35
CA LEU A 169 10.27 17.28 3.57
C LEU A 169 8.91 16.62 3.92
N PRO A 170 7.86 16.81 3.10
CA PRO A 170 6.50 16.44 3.47
C PRO A 170 6.33 14.92 3.60
N GLN A 171 6.97 14.12 2.75
CA GLN A 171 6.89 12.66 2.82
C GLN A 171 7.67 12.12 4.02
N PHE A 172 8.86 12.65 4.27
CA PHE A 172 9.63 12.28 5.46
C PHE A 172 8.89 12.65 6.75
N ARG A 173 8.31 13.85 6.84
CA ARG A 173 7.44 14.27 7.96
C ARG A 173 6.20 13.39 8.08
N GLY A 174 5.67 12.89 6.96
CA GLY A 174 4.61 11.89 6.92
C GLY A 174 5.05 10.57 7.54
N ALA A 175 6.25 10.09 7.19
CA ALA A 175 6.81 8.88 7.77
C ALA A 175 7.02 9.01 9.29
N LEU A 176 7.53 10.15 9.78
CA LEU A 176 7.63 10.42 11.21
C LEU A 176 6.26 10.49 11.90
N LEU A 177 5.25 11.04 11.23
CA LEU A 177 3.87 11.06 11.73
C LEU A 177 3.30 9.65 11.88
N ALA A 178 3.57 8.74 10.93
CA ALA A 178 3.25 7.32 11.09
C ALA A 178 3.94 6.76 12.34
N GLY A 179 5.24 6.98 12.49
CA GLY A 179 6.03 6.55 13.65
C GLY A 179 5.42 6.94 14.99
N ARG A 180 4.91 8.17 15.10
CA ARG A 180 4.24 8.67 16.32
C ARG A 180 2.95 7.93 16.65
N ASN A 181 2.24 7.43 15.64
CA ASN A 181 0.97 6.71 15.82
C ASN A 181 1.14 5.18 15.95
N LEU A 182 2.29 4.62 15.56
CA LEU A 182 2.53 3.18 15.62
C LEU A 182 2.32 2.57 17.01
N PRO A 183 2.84 3.13 18.12
CA PRO A 183 2.64 2.53 19.43
C PRO A 183 1.15 2.42 19.82
N ALA A 184 0.33 3.40 19.43
CA ALA A 184 -1.10 3.39 19.69
C ALA A 184 -1.81 2.31 18.86
N LEU A 185 -1.47 2.20 17.57
CA LEU A 185 -1.98 1.17 16.67
C LEU A 185 -1.66 -0.25 17.17
N LEU A 186 -0.40 -0.48 17.56
CA LEU A 186 0.05 -1.80 17.98
C LEU A 186 -0.57 -2.27 19.30
N ARG A 187 -0.93 -1.34 20.18
CA ARG A 187 -1.63 -1.62 21.45
C ARG A 187 -3.09 -2.00 21.29
N GLN A 188 -3.73 -1.67 20.16
CA GLN A 188 -5.15 -1.97 19.98
C GLN A 188 -5.41 -3.49 19.94
N PRO A 189 -6.47 -3.98 20.61
CA PRO A 189 -6.97 -5.34 20.41
C PRO A 189 -7.42 -5.56 18.97
N ARG A 190 -7.26 -6.78 18.43
CA ARG A 190 -7.62 -7.08 17.02
C ARG A 190 -9.08 -6.77 16.71
N ALA A 191 -9.99 -7.06 17.64
CA ALA A 191 -11.42 -6.85 17.44
C ALA A 191 -11.79 -5.37 17.30
N ALA A 192 -11.10 -4.48 18.02
CA ALA A 192 -11.36 -3.04 17.98
C ALA A 192 -10.50 -2.29 16.94
N LEU A 193 -9.49 -2.96 16.38
CA LEU A 193 -8.52 -2.36 15.47
C LEU A 193 -9.16 -1.72 14.24
N PRO A 194 -10.14 -2.31 13.54
CA PRO A 194 -10.70 -1.73 12.31
C PRO A 194 -11.36 -0.37 12.58
N ALA A 195 -12.31 -0.33 13.52
CA ALA A 195 -13.02 0.90 13.89
C ALA A 195 -12.05 1.99 14.37
N TRP A 196 -11.12 1.64 15.28
CA TRP A 196 -10.12 2.58 15.77
C TRP A 196 -9.23 3.13 14.64
N TYR A 197 -8.87 2.28 13.68
CA TYR A 197 -8.00 2.65 12.59
C TYR A 197 -8.72 3.53 11.55
N GLN A 198 -10.00 3.29 11.27
CA GLN A 198 -10.84 4.17 10.47
C GLN A 198 -10.92 5.58 11.08
N ASP A 199 -11.08 5.69 12.40
CA ASP A 199 -11.07 6.98 13.11
C ASP A 199 -9.72 7.70 12.97
N LEU A 200 -8.61 6.96 13.08
CA LEU A 200 -7.27 7.53 12.87
C LEU A 200 -7.09 8.03 11.43
N GLN A 201 -7.46 7.21 10.44
CA GLN A 201 -7.38 7.56 9.03
C GLN A 201 -8.18 8.84 8.72
N THR A 202 -9.42 8.90 9.21
CA THR A 202 -10.30 10.07 9.04
C THR A 202 -9.66 11.32 9.63
N ARG A 203 -9.17 11.25 10.88
CA ARG A 203 -8.46 12.38 11.52
C ARG A 203 -7.25 12.85 10.73
N LEU A 204 -6.47 11.93 10.18
CA LEU A 204 -5.29 12.27 9.39
C LEU A 204 -5.67 12.91 8.05
N MET A 205 -6.77 12.48 7.44
CA MET A 205 -7.24 12.99 6.15
C MET A 205 -7.96 14.34 6.25
N THR A 206 -8.77 14.55 7.30
CA THR A 206 -9.62 15.75 7.45
C THR A 206 -9.06 16.78 8.43
N GLY A 207 -8.17 16.37 9.33
CA GLY A 207 -7.70 17.21 10.45
C GLY A 207 -8.73 17.37 11.58
N ALA A 208 -9.92 16.79 11.47
CA ALA A 208 -11.00 16.89 12.45
C ALA A 208 -11.13 15.59 13.27
N LEU A 209 -11.51 15.68 14.55
CA LEU A 209 -11.98 14.53 15.33
C LEU A 209 -13.23 13.92 14.63
N PRO A 210 -13.39 12.59 14.60
CA PRO A 210 -14.58 11.99 14.01
C PRO A 210 -15.81 12.49 14.76
N GLY A 211 -16.79 13.04 14.04
CA GLY A 211 -18.16 13.10 14.53
C GLY A 211 -18.78 11.69 14.47
N PRO A 212 -19.81 11.40 15.29
CA PRO A 212 -20.53 10.14 15.17
C PRO A 212 -20.97 9.96 13.71
N SER A 213 -20.62 8.80 13.13
CA SER A 213 -20.91 8.42 11.76
C SER A 213 -22.36 8.74 11.41
N GLN A 214 -22.58 9.75 10.55
CA GLN A 214 -23.80 9.73 9.74
C GLN A 214 -23.62 8.61 8.74
N ASN A 215 -24.49 7.61 8.82
CA ASN A 215 -24.59 6.58 7.82
C ASN A 215 -24.81 7.24 6.46
N ASP A 216 -23.82 7.21 5.57
CA ASP A 216 -23.96 7.58 4.15
C ASP A 216 -24.79 6.54 3.35
N ALA A 217 -25.75 5.90 4.01
CA ALA A 217 -26.75 5.03 3.38
C ALA A 217 -27.96 5.80 2.85
N THR A 218 -27.99 7.14 2.98
CA THR A 218 -29.08 7.99 2.49
C THR A 218 -28.57 9.24 1.77
N ALA A 219 -27.65 9.08 0.81
CA ALA A 219 -27.54 10.07 -0.26
C ALA A 219 -28.71 9.81 -1.23
N PRO A 220 -29.63 10.76 -1.46
CA PRO A 220 -30.64 10.62 -2.48
C PRO A 220 -29.97 10.54 -3.85
N ASP A 221 -30.34 9.51 -4.60
CA ASP A 221 -29.96 9.29 -5.99
C ASP A 221 -30.58 10.42 -6.84
N THR A 222 -29.88 11.54 -6.98
CA THR A 222 -30.22 12.53 -8.01
C THR A 222 -29.73 11.98 -9.33
N GLY A 223 -30.55 11.13 -9.94
CA GLY A 223 -30.38 10.65 -11.30
C GLY A 223 -30.23 11.83 -12.26
N ALA A 224 -29.04 11.92 -12.87
CA ALA A 224 -28.81 12.76 -14.03
C ALA A 224 -28.77 11.86 -15.27
N ASN A 225 -29.95 11.46 -15.73
CA ASN A 225 -30.22 11.04 -17.10
C ASN A 225 -31.58 11.63 -17.48
N GLY A 226 -31.52 12.82 -18.08
CA GLY A 226 -32.57 13.48 -18.84
C GLY A 226 -31.92 14.10 -20.07
#